data_AF-A0A847BKA5-F1
#
_entry.id   AF-A0A847BKA5-F1
#
_cell.length_a   1.000
_cell.length_b   1.000
_cell.length_c   1.000
_cell.angle_alpha   90.00
_cell.angle_beta   90.00
_cell.angle_gamma   90.00
#
_symmetry.space_group_name_H-M   'P 1'
#
loop_
_entity.id
_entity.type
_entity.pdbx_description
1 polymer ?
#
loop_
_entity_poly.entity_id
_entity_poly.type
_entity_poly.pdbx_seq_one_letter_code
_entity_poly.pdbx_strand_id
1 'polypeptide(L)'
;MKTISKNRKRNVSIKSSMALEMAIILPIILSLIFFFYGYAREIHQSISARHALDQVASEIELLYPLSDLISAGEDINNTQFVKILDDLGLKDGIMDVAVDVVSGLLAGPVLNYRYNYWLDQIYSAKNQKSPQTEHRFFVDYVADKNLIYLGMSYNRTFWLSSGDELIKTSIPLWSRGAYDFNNKDKPDSDEENNAIWSMSNFQRGFEFRNLYGANLPATYPCIARWKSGTATSIKSMDLTAPSWQTSSAARRRVYSFIDDLSAFQGGTDPGPKIGEIRQKQLVLIIPHNHAEWLDSSTVSEWTNYASGLNVELKISRYGESMRYQPEQPD
;
A
#
# COMPACT_ATOMS: atom_id res chain seq x y z
N MET A 1 33.22 95.14 -5.11
CA MET A 1 32.02 94.29 -5.22
C MET A 1 32.47 92.83 -5.19
N LYS A 2 32.37 92.15 -4.04
CA LYS A 2 32.66 90.70 -3.89
C LYS A 2 31.63 90.13 -2.91
N THR A 3 30.60 89.50 -3.46
CA THR A 3 29.56 88.80 -2.71
C THR A 3 30.08 87.41 -2.33
N ILE A 4 30.41 87.23 -1.04
CA ILE A 4 30.79 85.92 -0.50
C ILE A 4 29.50 85.12 -0.27
N SER A 5 29.28 84.13 -1.13
CA SER A 5 28.25 83.11 -1.00
C SER A 5 28.52 82.25 0.24
N LYS A 6 27.66 82.36 1.25
CA LYS A 6 27.71 81.58 2.49
C LYS A 6 26.96 80.27 2.29
N ASN A 7 27.69 79.21 1.98
CA ASN A 7 27.13 77.88 1.76
C ASN A 7 26.69 77.27 3.10
N ARG A 8 25.37 77.25 3.37
CA ARG A 8 24.77 76.67 4.58
C ARG A 8 24.74 75.14 4.45
N LYS A 9 25.70 74.44 5.05
CA LYS A 9 25.60 72.99 5.28
C LYS A 9 24.45 72.74 6.28
N ARG A 10 23.34 72.16 5.81
CA ARG A 10 22.27 71.63 6.67
C ARG A 10 22.79 70.34 7.30
N ASN A 11 23.17 70.38 8.58
CA ASN A 11 23.38 69.17 9.37
C ASN A 11 22.00 68.53 9.63
N VAL A 12 21.72 67.43 8.95
CA VAL A 12 20.57 66.58 9.26
C VAL A 12 20.94 65.78 10.51
N SER A 13 20.48 66.23 11.68
CA SER A 13 20.60 65.43 12.90
C SER A 13 19.58 64.30 12.83
N ILE A 14 20.01 63.14 12.34
CA ILE A 14 19.25 61.90 12.51
C ILE A 14 19.20 61.66 14.02
N LYS A 15 17.99 61.62 14.60
CA LYS A 15 17.80 61.36 16.03
C LYS A 15 18.36 59.97 16.34
N SER A 16 19.47 59.91 17.07
CA SER A 16 20.17 58.67 17.44
C SER A 16 19.26 57.64 18.15
N SER A 17 18.18 58.12 18.79
CA SER A 17 17.12 57.29 19.38
C SER A 17 16.41 56.40 18.35
N MET A 18 16.12 56.94 17.17
CA MET A 18 15.40 56.19 16.13
C MET A 18 16.24 55.05 15.55
N ALA A 19 17.56 55.20 15.50
CA ALA A 19 18.44 54.13 15.05
C ALA A 19 18.46 52.95 16.03
N LEU A 20 18.45 53.23 17.34
CA LEU A 20 18.42 52.20 18.39
C LEU A 20 17.08 51.46 18.41
N GLU A 21 15.96 52.19 18.36
CA GLU A 21 14.61 51.60 18.31
C GLU A 21 14.45 50.70 17.08
N MET A 22 14.90 51.17 15.91
CA MET A 22 14.84 50.38 14.68
C MET A 22 15.76 49.15 14.72
N ALA A 23 16.92 49.22 15.40
CA ALA A 23 17.82 48.09 15.55
C ALA A 23 17.23 46.95 16.41
N ILE A 24 16.31 47.26 17.31
CA ILE A 24 15.61 46.27 18.16
C ILE A 24 14.34 45.78 17.46
N ILE A 25 13.57 46.68 16.86
CA ILE A 25 12.28 46.36 16.25
C ILE A 25 12.45 45.52 14.97
N LEU A 26 13.43 45.85 14.12
CA LEU A 26 13.66 45.15 12.86
C LEU A 26 13.90 43.63 13.01
N PRO A 27 14.80 43.13 13.87
CA PRO A 27 15.02 41.69 14.02
C PRO A 27 13.79 40.96 14.59
N ILE A 28 13.00 41.61 15.44
CA ILE A 28 11.75 41.04 15.97
C ILE A 28 10.73 40.87 14.83
N ILE A 29 10.54 41.90 14.00
CA ILE A 29 9.65 41.84 12.84
C ILE A 29 10.12 40.78 11.85
N LEU A 30 11.42 40.74 11.53
CA LEU A 30 11.98 39.72 10.63
C LEU A 30 11.77 38.31 11.19
N SER A 31 12.04 38.09 12.48
CA SER A 31 11.80 36.80 13.14
C SER A 31 10.34 36.37 13.03
N LEU A 32 9.41 37.29 13.23
CA LEU A 32 7.97 37.05 13.09
C LEU A 32 7.57 36.73 11.64
N ILE A 33 8.13 37.44 10.64
CA ILE A 33 7.92 37.14 9.22
C ILE A 33 8.46 35.74 8.87
N PHE A 34 9.67 35.40 9.32
CA PHE A 34 10.25 34.08 9.10
C PHE A 34 9.43 32.97 9.77
N PHE A 35 8.89 33.23 10.97
CA PHE A 35 7.99 32.31 11.65
C PHE A 35 6.72 32.06 10.84
N PHE A 36 6.04 33.11 10.39
CA PHE A 36 4.84 32.98 9.55
C PHE A 36 5.14 32.30 8.21
N TYR A 37 6.27 32.61 7.58
CA TYR A 37 6.69 31.96 6.35
C TYR A 37 6.93 30.46 6.54
N GLY A 38 7.64 30.07 7.62
CA GLY A 38 7.85 28.67 7.97
C GLY A 38 6.55 27.92 8.24
N TYR A 39 5.65 28.53 9.02
CA TYR A 39 4.34 27.96 9.33
C TYR A 39 3.45 27.79 8.09
N ALA A 40 3.43 28.79 7.20
CA ALA A 40 2.70 28.69 5.94
C ALA A 40 3.24 27.59 5.03
N ARG A 41 4.58 27.45 4.96
CA ARG A 41 5.24 26.38 4.18
C ARG A 41 4.90 25.00 4.72
N GLU A 42 4.86 24.85 6.03
CA GLU A 42 4.54 23.59 6.72
C GLU A 42 3.08 23.17 6.49
N ILE A 43 2.13 24.09 6.69
CA ILE A 43 0.72 23.85 6.35
C ILE A 43 0.60 23.44 4.88
N HIS A 44 1.34 24.11 4.00
CA HIS A 44 1.31 23.78 2.58
C HIS A 44 1.81 22.34 2.32
N GLN A 45 2.89 21.92 2.96
CA GLN A 45 3.40 20.55 2.85
C GLN A 45 2.40 19.51 3.34
N SER A 46 1.76 19.71 4.49
CA SER A 46 0.73 18.79 5.03
C SER A 46 -0.49 18.69 4.09
N ILE A 47 -0.95 19.81 3.52
CA ILE A 47 -2.06 19.82 2.56
C ILE A 47 -1.67 19.07 1.28
N SER A 48 -0.48 19.32 0.73
CA SER A 48 -0.01 18.65 -0.48
C SER A 48 0.15 17.14 -0.26
N ALA A 49 0.65 16.73 0.90
CA ALA A 49 0.79 15.33 1.28
C ALA A 49 -0.57 14.62 1.40
N ARG A 50 -1.55 15.25 2.08
CA ARG A 50 -2.93 14.73 2.18
C ARG A 50 -3.58 14.61 0.80
N HIS A 51 -3.46 15.64 -0.03
CA HIS A 51 -4.02 15.63 -1.37
C HIS A 51 -3.38 14.52 -2.25
N ALA A 52 -2.07 14.33 -2.19
CA ALA A 52 -1.41 13.25 -2.92
C ALA A 52 -1.90 11.87 -2.44
N LEU A 53 -2.08 11.69 -1.13
CA LEU A 53 -2.63 10.46 -0.57
C LEU A 53 -4.07 10.20 -1.02
N ASP A 54 -4.90 11.23 -1.04
CA ASP A 54 -6.30 11.15 -1.48
C ASP A 54 -6.40 10.78 -2.97
N GLN A 55 -5.50 11.30 -3.81
CA GLN A 55 -5.44 10.92 -5.23
C GLN A 55 -5.08 9.44 -5.41
N VAL A 56 -4.10 8.93 -4.66
CA VAL A 56 -3.77 7.50 -4.67
C VAL A 56 -4.97 6.65 -4.21
N ALA A 57 -5.67 7.07 -3.17
CA ALA A 57 -6.88 6.38 -2.71
C ALA A 57 -7.98 6.37 -3.78
N SER A 58 -8.17 7.49 -4.48
CA SER A 58 -9.16 7.62 -5.56
C SER A 58 -8.81 6.73 -6.75
N GLU A 59 -7.52 6.60 -7.09
CA GLU A 59 -7.06 5.64 -8.11
C GLU A 59 -7.41 4.20 -7.73
N ILE A 60 -7.13 3.81 -6.48
CA ILE A 60 -7.39 2.45 -6.00
C ILE A 60 -8.90 2.18 -5.96
N GLU A 61 -9.70 3.17 -5.54
CA GLU A 61 -11.17 3.08 -5.53
C GLU A 61 -11.72 2.79 -6.93
N LEU A 62 -11.21 3.45 -7.96
CA LEU A 62 -11.63 3.22 -9.35
C LEU A 62 -11.17 1.86 -9.89
N LEU A 63 -10.01 1.38 -9.45
CA LEU A 63 -9.42 0.12 -9.90
C LEU A 63 -10.03 -1.10 -9.19
N TYR A 64 -10.64 -0.92 -8.03
CA TYR A 64 -11.24 -2.02 -7.26
C TYR A 64 -12.39 -2.72 -8.01
N PRO A 65 -13.42 -2.02 -8.54
CA PRO A 65 -14.46 -2.64 -9.34
C PRO A 65 -13.93 -3.36 -10.59
N LEU A 66 -12.90 -2.81 -11.23
CA LEU A 66 -12.25 -3.44 -12.40
C LEU A 66 -11.60 -4.78 -12.02
N SER A 67 -10.98 -4.86 -10.85
CA SER A 67 -10.39 -6.12 -10.37
C SER A 67 -11.44 -7.21 -10.06
N ASP A 68 -12.62 -6.80 -9.60
CA ASP A 68 -13.73 -7.70 -9.30
C ASP A 68 -14.33 -8.28 -10.58
N LEU A 69 -14.49 -7.45 -11.63
CA LEU A 69 -14.98 -7.88 -12.95
C LEU A 69 -14.02 -8.89 -13.62
N ILE A 70 -12.71 -8.67 -13.54
CA ILE A 70 -11.70 -9.60 -14.06
C ILE A 70 -11.76 -10.94 -13.29
N SER A 71 -11.91 -10.88 -11.97
CA SER A 71 -12.00 -12.06 -11.12
C SER A 71 -13.30 -12.86 -11.32
N ALA A 72 -14.35 -12.20 -11.82
CA ALA A 72 -15.63 -12.81 -12.20
C ALA A 72 -15.61 -13.49 -13.57
N GLY A 73 -14.51 -13.39 -14.33
CA GLY A 73 -14.38 -14.05 -15.64
C GLY A 73 -15.16 -13.37 -16.77
N GLU A 74 -15.57 -12.10 -16.60
CA GLU A 74 -16.06 -11.30 -17.72
C GLU A 74 -14.90 -10.94 -18.66
N ASP A 75 -15.10 -11.11 -19.97
CA ASP A 75 -14.15 -10.78 -21.04
C ASP A 75 -13.95 -9.25 -21.14
N ILE A 76 -13.31 -8.65 -20.14
CA ILE A 76 -12.69 -7.35 -20.31
C ILE A 76 -11.55 -7.56 -21.30
N ASN A 77 -11.68 -6.99 -22.50
CA ASN A 77 -10.64 -6.98 -23.52
C ASN A 77 -9.29 -6.63 -22.85
N ASN A 78 -8.41 -7.63 -22.71
CA ASN A 78 -7.10 -7.51 -22.05
C ASN A 78 -6.29 -6.29 -22.52
N THR A 79 -6.57 -5.79 -23.74
CA THR A 79 -5.97 -4.58 -24.32
C THR A 79 -6.38 -3.27 -23.67
N GLN A 80 -7.59 -3.12 -23.14
CA GLN A 80 -8.02 -1.90 -22.43
C GLN A 80 -7.44 -1.85 -21.02
N PHE A 81 -7.42 -2.99 -20.33
CA PHE A 81 -6.84 -3.10 -19.00
C PHE A 81 -5.32 -2.89 -19.01
N VAL A 82 -4.60 -3.50 -19.96
CA VAL A 82 -3.16 -3.27 -20.14
C VAL A 82 -2.85 -1.81 -20.46
N LYS A 83 -3.73 -1.10 -21.20
CA LYS A 83 -3.58 0.35 -21.43
C LYS A 83 -3.74 1.16 -20.14
N ILE A 84 -4.73 0.84 -19.31
CA ILE A 84 -4.91 1.51 -18.01
C ILE A 84 -3.69 1.28 -17.12
N LEU A 85 -3.13 0.08 -17.10
CA LEU A 85 -1.89 -0.22 -16.38
C LEU A 85 -0.67 0.50 -16.97
N ASP A 86 -0.59 0.63 -18.29
CA ASP A 86 0.47 1.38 -18.99
C ASP A 86 0.39 2.88 -18.65
N ASP A 87 -0.81 3.46 -18.68
CA ASP A 87 -1.07 4.86 -18.32
C ASP A 87 -0.76 5.14 -16.83
N LEU A 88 -0.88 4.14 -15.96
CA LEU A 88 -0.48 4.22 -14.56
C LEU A 88 1.04 4.02 -14.34
N GLY A 89 1.79 3.68 -15.39
CA GLY A 89 3.25 3.44 -15.34
C GLY A 89 3.63 2.11 -14.72
N LEU A 90 2.73 1.12 -14.75
CA LEU A 90 2.85 -0.15 -14.00
C LEU A 90 3.31 -1.34 -14.86
N LYS A 91 3.67 -1.08 -16.12
CA LYS A 91 3.90 -2.09 -17.16
C LYS A 91 4.99 -3.13 -16.87
N ASP A 92 6.08 -2.74 -16.22
CA ASP A 92 7.28 -3.59 -16.09
C ASP A 92 7.31 -4.46 -14.82
N GLY A 93 6.30 -4.35 -13.93
CA GLY A 93 6.27 -5.10 -12.65
C GLY A 93 4.93 -5.73 -12.26
N ILE A 94 3.85 -5.47 -13.00
CA ILE A 94 2.47 -5.86 -12.62
C ILE A 94 1.84 -6.82 -13.64
N MET A 95 2.54 -7.20 -14.71
CA MET A 95 2.00 -8.15 -15.69
C MET A 95 1.78 -9.58 -15.15
N ASP A 96 2.39 -9.96 -14.02
CA ASP A 96 2.07 -11.19 -13.28
C ASP A 96 0.93 -11.02 -12.23
N VAL A 97 0.35 -9.82 -12.16
CA VAL A 97 -0.67 -9.41 -11.16
C VAL A 97 -2.08 -9.33 -11.79
N ALA A 98 -2.31 -10.03 -12.91
CA ALA A 98 -3.62 -10.13 -13.55
C ALA A 98 -4.72 -10.75 -12.65
N VAL A 99 -4.38 -11.26 -11.46
CA VAL A 99 -5.33 -11.86 -10.50
C VAL A 99 -5.58 -10.98 -9.26
N ASP A 100 -4.72 -9.99 -8.93
CA ASP A 100 -4.84 -9.19 -7.70
C ASP A 100 -4.33 -7.74 -7.87
N VAL A 101 -4.92 -7.00 -8.81
CA VAL A 101 -4.57 -5.61 -9.16
C VAL A 101 -4.52 -4.71 -7.91
N VAL A 102 -5.53 -4.81 -7.04
CA VAL A 102 -5.65 -4.01 -5.80
C VAL A 102 -4.54 -4.33 -4.81
N SER A 103 -4.20 -5.61 -4.62
CA SER A 103 -3.12 -6.00 -3.70
C SER A 103 -1.75 -5.53 -4.20
N GLY A 104 -1.56 -5.52 -5.53
CA GLY A 104 -0.37 -4.92 -6.16
C GLY A 104 -0.31 -3.41 -5.96
N LEU A 105 -1.44 -2.70 -6.11
CA LEU A 105 -1.54 -1.26 -5.89
C LEU A 105 -1.31 -0.85 -4.43
N LEU A 106 -1.76 -1.69 -3.48
CA LEU A 106 -1.55 -1.50 -2.05
C LEU A 106 -0.15 -1.95 -1.58
N ALA A 107 0.68 -2.47 -2.48
CA ALA A 107 2.06 -2.81 -2.14
C ALA A 107 2.88 -1.55 -1.89
N GLY A 108 3.72 -1.57 -0.85
CA GLY A 108 4.53 -0.43 -0.44
C GLY A 108 5.31 0.26 -1.59
N PRO A 109 6.01 -0.47 -2.48
CA PRO A 109 6.73 0.16 -3.60
C PRO A 109 5.82 0.92 -4.57
N VAL A 110 4.63 0.37 -4.87
CA VAL A 110 3.68 0.98 -5.81
C VAL A 110 3.03 2.21 -5.17
N LEU A 111 2.62 2.11 -3.90
CA LEU A 111 2.12 3.27 -3.13
C LEU A 111 3.14 4.40 -3.09
N ASN A 112 4.41 4.10 -2.80
CA ASN A 112 5.49 5.08 -2.82
C ASN A 112 5.65 5.73 -4.19
N TYR A 113 5.68 4.94 -5.26
CA TYR A 113 5.81 5.45 -6.63
C TYR A 113 4.63 6.38 -7.00
N ARG A 114 3.39 5.93 -6.79
CA ARG A 114 2.19 6.71 -7.13
C ARG A 114 2.04 7.96 -6.25
N TYR A 115 2.33 7.86 -4.96
CA TYR A 115 2.32 9.01 -4.07
C TYR A 115 3.34 10.07 -4.49
N ASN A 116 4.58 9.66 -4.77
CA ASN A 116 5.62 10.59 -5.23
C ASN A 116 5.26 11.21 -6.58
N TYR A 117 4.65 10.44 -7.49
CA TYR A 117 4.15 10.96 -8.76
C TYR A 117 3.14 12.11 -8.51
N TRP A 118 2.12 11.91 -7.68
CA TRP A 118 1.13 12.93 -7.39
C TRP A 118 1.71 14.13 -6.63
N LEU A 119 2.62 13.88 -5.71
CA LEU A 119 3.33 14.95 -5.00
C LEU A 119 4.13 15.80 -5.99
N ASP A 120 4.90 15.19 -6.88
CA ASP A 120 5.67 15.89 -7.91
C ASP A 120 4.78 16.67 -8.89
N GLN A 121 3.60 16.16 -9.24
CA GLN A 121 2.62 16.90 -10.06
C GLN A 121 2.15 18.18 -9.35
N ILE A 122 1.81 18.11 -8.05
CA ILE A 122 1.36 19.26 -7.26
C ILE A 122 2.45 20.34 -7.18
N TYR A 123 3.71 19.92 -6.97
CA TYR A 123 4.85 20.83 -6.84
C TYR A 123 5.31 21.39 -8.20
N SER A 124 5.28 20.58 -9.27
CA SER A 124 5.64 21.00 -10.63
C SER A 124 4.65 22.03 -11.17
N ALA A 125 3.35 21.88 -10.90
CA ALA A 125 2.33 22.87 -11.24
C ALA A 125 2.60 24.26 -10.61
N LYS A 126 3.43 24.31 -9.57
CA LYS A 126 3.81 25.53 -8.84
C LYS A 126 5.27 25.94 -9.06
N ASN A 127 6.00 25.29 -9.98
CA ASN A 127 7.44 25.48 -10.18
C ASN A 127 8.28 25.33 -8.90
N GLN A 128 7.87 24.44 -8.00
CA GLN A 128 8.55 24.13 -6.76
C GLN A 128 9.12 22.70 -6.80
N LYS A 129 10.15 22.44 -6.00
CA LYS A 129 10.66 21.08 -5.81
C LYS A 129 9.89 20.39 -4.69
N SER A 130 9.49 19.15 -4.96
CA SER A 130 8.86 18.28 -3.98
C SER A 130 9.78 18.00 -2.79
N PRO A 131 9.27 18.03 -1.55
CA PRO A 131 10.03 17.67 -0.37
C PRO A 131 10.27 16.16 -0.36
N GLN A 132 11.55 15.77 -0.45
CA GLN A 132 11.99 14.38 -0.28
C GLN A 132 11.95 14.05 1.21
N THR A 133 10.77 13.69 1.71
CA THR A 133 10.54 13.29 3.10
C THR A 133 10.31 11.79 3.16
N GLU A 134 10.97 11.13 4.10
CA GLU A 134 10.71 9.72 4.38
C GLU A 134 9.27 9.57 4.88
N HIS A 135 8.53 8.67 4.23
CA HIS A 135 7.16 8.34 4.56
C HIS A 135 6.98 6.83 4.55
N ARG A 136 5.99 6.36 5.30
CA ARG A 136 5.63 4.95 5.40
C ARG A 136 4.14 4.80 5.25
N PHE A 137 3.73 3.83 4.44
CA PHE A 137 2.33 3.51 4.26
C PHE A 137 1.90 2.36 5.19
N PHE A 138 0.66 2.42 5.63
CA PHE A 138 -0.05 1.30 6.22
C PHE A 138 -1.44 1.24 5.62
N VAL A 139 -1.97 0.03 5.53
CA VAL A 139 -3.30 -0.24 5.01
C VAL A 139 -3.99 -1.09 6.05
N ASP A 140 -5.19 -0.66 6.44
CA ASP A 140 -6.00 -1.34 7.42
C ASP A 140 -7.39 -1.58 6.82
N TYR A 141 -7.90 -2.80 6.95
CA TYR A 141 -9.20 -3.16 6.40
C TYR A 141 -10.23 -3.23 7.51
N VAL A 142 -11.31 -2.47 7.37
CA VAL A 142 -12.41 -2.45 8.32
C VAL A 142 -13.59 -3.18 7.69
N ALA A 143 -13.68 -4.48 8.00
CA ALA A 143 -14.73 -5.37 7.50
C ALA A 143 -16.14 -4.83 7.74
N ASP A 144 -16.43 -4.38 8.97
CA ASP A 144 -17.74 -3.87 9.40
C ASP A 144 -18.29 -2.73 8.54
N LYS A 145 -17.40 -1.98 7.88
CA LYS A 145 -17.76 -0.79 7.09
C LYS A 145 -17.38 -0.94 5.62
N ASN A 146 -16.87 -2.10 5.23
CA ASN A 146 -16.36 -2.41 3.91
C ASN A 146 -15.45 -1.31 3.32
N LEU A 147 -14.48 -0.88 4.12
CA LEU A 147 -13.56 0.20 3.76
C LEU A 147 -12.12 -0.18 4.06
N ILE A 148 -11.22 0.33 3.22
CA ILE A 148 -9.79 0.26 3.42
C ILE A 148 -9.32 1.63 3.90
N TYR A 149 -8.70 1.69 5.08
CA TYR A 149 -7.93 2.85 5.49
C TYR A 149 -6.54 2.77 4.89
N LEU A 150 -6.23 3.68 3.98
CA LEU A 150 -4.86 3.94 3.54
C LEU A 150 -4.31 5.06 4.40
N GLY A 151 -3.24 4.80 5.13
CA GLY A 151 -2.58 5.79 5.94
C GLY A 151 -1.11 5.93 5.63
N MET A 152 -0.59 7.11 5.93
CA MET A 152 0.79 7.47 5.73
C MET A 152 1.32 8.16 6.98
N SER A 153 2.45 7.69 7.50
CA SER A 153 3.24 8.41 8.50
C SER A 153 4.44 9.06 7.85
N TYR A 154 4.71 10.33 8.13
CA TYR A 154 5.90 11.02 7.64
C TYR A 154 6.50 11.93 8.72
N ASN A 155 7.81 12.16 8.63
CA ASN A 155 8.50 13.04 9.56
C ASN A 155 8.28 14.51 9.17
N ARG A 156 7.60 15.23 10.05
CA ARG A 156 7.37 16.66 9.92
C ARG A 156 8.54 17.40 10.56
N THR A 157 9.29 18.12 9.73
CA THR A 157 10.40 18.98 10.20
C THR A 157 9.93 20.43 10.27
N PHE A 158 9.62 20.90 11.48
CA PHE A 158 9.44 22.32 11.78
C PHE A 158 10.73 22.90 12.33
N TRP A 159 10.92 24.21 12.16
CA TRP A 159 12.10 24.93 12.65
C TRP A 159 12.32 24.77 14.18
N LEU A 160 11.25 24.52 14.95
CA LEU A 160 11.32 24.31 16.41
C LEU A 160 10.97 22.90 16.89
N SER A 161 10.45 22.02 16.03
CA SER A 161 10.10 20.66 16.43
C SER A 161 10.13 19.69 15.24
N SER A 162 10.57 18.47 15.50
CA SER A 162 10.36 17.34 14.61
C SER A 162 9.32 16.42 15.24
N GLY A 163 8.35 15.94 14.47
CA GLY A 163 7.37 14.97 14.94
C GLY A 163 6.82 14.12 13.81
N ASP A 164 6.36 12.92 14.14
CA ASP A 164 5.70 12.06 13.17
C ASP A 164 4.25 12.51 13.00
N GLU A 165 3.86 12.88 11.78
CA GLU A 165 2.47 13.15 11.44
C GLU A 165 1.86 11.92 10.78
N LEU A 166 0.68 11.55 11.24
CA LEU A 166 -0.12 10.45 10.69
C LEU A 166 -1.30 11.04 9.91
N ILE A 167 -1.35 10.75 8.62
CA ILE A 167 -2.50 11.06 7.79
C ILE A 167 -3.18 9.76 7.35
N LYS A 168 -4.51 9.79 7.25
CA LYS A 168 -5.34 8.65 6.87
C LYS A 168 -6.39 9.10 5.88
N THR A 169 -6.64 8.27 4.89
CA THR A 169 -7.73 8.40 3.94
C THR A 169 -8.46 7.07 3.83
N SER A 170 -9.72 7.11 3.39
CA SER A 170 -10.57 5.91 3.29
C SER A 170 -10.87 5.62 1.84
N ILE A 171 -10.68 4.38 1.45
CA ILE A 171 -11.02 3.83 0.14
C ILE A 171 -12.28 2.98 0.37
N PRO A 172 -13.48 3.46 -0.01
CA PRO A 172 -14.69 2.64 0.05
C PRO A 172 -14.56 1.48 -0.95
N LEU A 173 -14.93 0.26 -0.53
CA LEU A 173 -14.98 -0.88 -1.42
C LEU A 173 -16.39 -1.00 -2.00
N TRP A 174 -16.58 -0.54 -3.22
CA TRP A 174 -17.83 -0.73 -3.94
C TRP A 174 -17.87 -2.16 -4.49
N SER A 175 -18.35 -3.13 -3.73
CA SER A 175 -18.65 -4.47 -4.27
C SER A 175 -19.99 -4.44 -4.99
N ARG A 176 -20.08 -5.08 -6.15
CA ARG A 176 -21.35 -5.27 -6.87
C ARG A 176 -22.18 -6.34 -6.14
N GLY A 177 -22.95 -5.94 -5.13
CA GLY A 177 -24.17 -6.61 -4.66
C GLY A 177 -24.13 -8.07 -4.19
N ALA A 178 -22.98 -8.74 -4.09
CA ALA A 178 -22.93 -10.17 -3.74
C ALA A 178 -22.63 -10.49 -2.26
N TYR A 179 -22.30 -9.49 -1.43
CA TYR A 179 -22.02 -9.73 -0.01
C TYR A 179 -22.90 -8.87 0.89
N ASP A 180 -23.80 -9.52 1.60
CA ASP A 180 -24.44 -8.97 2.77
C ASP A 180 -23.49 -9.09 3.97
N PHE A 181 -22.80 -8.00 4.28
CA PHE A 181 -21.87 -7.90 5.42
C PHE A 181 -22.57 -7.83 6.79
N ASN A 182 -23.90 -7.77 6.82
CA ASN A 182 -24.67 -7.70 8.07
C ASN A 182 -25.28 -9.04 8.47
N ASN A 183 -25.06 -10.12 7.70
CA ASN A 183 -25.58 -11.42 8.11
C ASN A 183 -24.69 -12.01 9.21
N LYS A 184 -25.01 -11.66 10.46
CA LYS A 184 -24.44 -12.21 11.69
C LYS A 184 -25.03 -13.57 12.06
N ASP A 185 -25.65 -14.25 11.11
CA ASP A 185 -26.03 -15.64 11.30
C ASP A 185 -24.78 -16.47 11.07
N LYS A 186 -24.08 -16.79 12.17
CA LYS A 186 -23.03 -17.82 12.19
C LYS A 186 -23.67 -19.11 11.68
N PRO A 187 -23.29 -19.61 10.50
CA PRO A 187 -23.73 -20.92 10.11
C PRO A 187 -22.82 -21.98 10.76
N ASP A 188 -23.35 -23.19 10.91
CA ASP A 188 -22.61 -24.32 11.48
C ASP A 188 -21.28 -24.57 10.74
N SER A 189 -20.34 -25.24 11.42
CA SER A 189 -18.89 -25.26 11.14
C SER A 189 -18.43 -25.61 9.72
N ASP A 190 -19.30 -26.14 8.86
CA ASP A 190 -18.98 -26.51 7.48
C ASP A 190 -19.41 -25.45 6.45
N GLU A 191 -20.47 -24.68 6.72
CA GLU A 191 -20.91 -23.57 5.86
C GLU A 191 -19.99 -22.34 5.99
N GLU A 192 -19.48 -22.06 7.19
CA GLU A 192 -18.50 -20.99 7.44
C GLU A 192 -17.17 -21.28 6.70
N ASN A 193 -16.78 -22.56 6.59
CA ASN A 193 -15.57 -22.99 5.88
C ASN A 193 -15.66 -22.77 4.35
N ASN A 194 -16.84 -22.93 3.78
CA ASN A 194 -17.08 -22.75 2.35
C ASN A 194 -17.31 -21.25 2.01
N ALA A 195 -17.90 -20.49 2.94
CA ALA A 195 -18.14 -19.05 2.77
C ALA A 195 -16.86 -18.24 2.51
N ILE A 196 -15.72 -18.64 3.11
CA ILE A 196 -14.43 -17.95 2.93
C ILE A 196 -13.97 -17.98 1.46
N TRP A 197 -14.22 -19.08 0.74
CA TRP A 197 -13.86 -19.17 -0.68
C TRP A 197 -14.73 -18.31 -1.58
N SER A 198 -15.98 -18.11 -1.18
CA SER A 198 -16.87 -17.20 -1.89
C SER A 198 -16.30 -15.78 -1.86
N MET A 199 -15.72 -15.29 -0.76
CA MET A 199 -15.23 -13.90 -0.59
C MET A 199 -14.29 -13.36 -1.69
N SER A 200 -14.10 -12.04 -1.74
CA SER A 200 -13.07 -11.42 -2.57
C SER A 200 -11.67 -11.93 -2.21
N ASN A 201 -10.72 -11.92 -3.16
CA ASN A 201 -9.36 -12.44 -2.93
C ASN A 201 -8.68 -11.78 -1.72
N PHE A 202 -8.89 -10.47 -1.54
CA PHE A 202 -8.31 -9.70 -0.45
C PHE A 202 -8.90 -10.10 0.90
N GLN A 203 -10.23 -10.14 1.02
CA GLN A 203 -10.94 -10.56 2.24
C GLN A 203 -10.58 -12.00 2.60
N ARG A 204 -10.62 -12.89 1.61
CA ARG A 204 -10.23 -14.30 1.78
C ARG A 204 -8.80 -14.43 2.30
N GLY A 205 -7.87 -13.69 1.71
CA GLY A 205 -6.47 -13.67 2.16
C GLY A 205 -6.32 -13.12 3.58
N PHE A 206 -7.12 -12.13 3.97
CA PHE A 206 -7.13 -11.57 5.32
C PHE A 206 -7.70 -12.57 6.34
N GLU A 207 -8.85 -13.20 6.06
CA GLU A 207 -9.45 -14.21 6.92
C GLU A 207 -8.51 -15.40 7.14
N PHE A 208 -7.89 -15.90 6.06
CA PHE A 208 -6.89 -16.97 6.19
C PHE A 208 -5.66 -16.55 6.98
N ARG A 209 -5.21 -15.30 6.88
CA ARG A 209 -4.12 -14.81 7.74
C ARG A 209 -4.52 -14.85 9.21
N ASN A 210 -5.74 -14.46 9.54
CA ASN A 210 -6.25 -14.52 10.93
C ASN A 210 -6.34 -15.96 11.43
N LEU A 211 -6.96 -16.85 10.64
CA LEU A 211 -7.10 -18.27 10.97
C LEU A 211 -5.76 -18.98 11.17
N TYR A 212 -4.74 -18.63 10.37
CA TYR A 212 -3.41 -19.25 10.45
C TYR A 212 -2.44 -18.49 11.39
N GLY A 213 -2.98 -17.56 12.18
CA GLY A 213 -2.27 -16.91 13.28
C GLY A 213 -1.24 -15.87 12.85
N ALA A 214 -1.53 -15.10 11.80
CA ALA A 214 -0.74 -13.93 11.42
C ALA A 214 -0.59 -12.96 12.61
N ASN A 215 0.59 -12.37 12.74
CA ASN A 215 0.89 -11.39 13.78
C ASN A 215 1.56 -10.12 13.25
N LEU A 216 1.66 -10.00 11.92
CA LEU A 216 2.16 -8.82 11.24
C LEU A 216 1.02 -8.11 10.51
N PRO A 217 1.11 -6.77 10.35
CA PRO A 217 0.15 -5.99 9.57
C PRO A 217 -0.10 -6.61 8.19
N ALA A 218 -1.32 -6.45 7.66
CA ALA A 218 -1.69 -6.97 6.33
C ALA A 218 -0.73 -6.49 5.23
N THR A 219 -0.24 -5.25 5.36
CA THR A 219 0.74 -4.62 4.46
C THR A 219 2.19 -5.04 4.65
N TYR A 220 2.50 -5.80 5.70
CA TYR A 220 3.87 -6.18 5.95
C TYR A 220 4.40 -6.98 4.74
N PRO A 221 5.53 -6.57 4.16
CA PRO A 221 5.98 -7.11 2.89
C PRO A 221 6.29 -8.60 3.02
N CYS A 222 5.86 -9.37 2.02
CA CYS A 222 6.15 -10.79 1.83
C CYS A 222 5.58 -11.76 2.91
N ILE A 223 5.71 -11.45 4.19
CA ILE A 223 5.39 -12.34 5.31
C ILE A 223 4.19 -11.88 6.11
N ALA A 224 3.44 -12.83 6.65
CA ALA A 224 2.25 -12.58 7.48
C ALA A 224 2.50 -12.86 8.96
N ARG A 225 3.50 -13.68 9.27
CA ARG A 225 3.84 -14.04 10.64
C ARG A 225 5.35 -14.06 10.85
N TRP A 226 5.79 -13.48 11.96
CA TRP A 226 7.16 -13.55 12.45
C TRP A 226 7.18 -14.08 13.87
N LYS A 227 7.82 -15.23 14.10
CA LYS A 227 7.93 -15.83 15.43
C LYS A 227 9.17 -16.69 15.54
N SER A 228 9.95 -16.50 16.60
CA SER A 228 11.06 -17.38 16.99
C SER A 228 12.11 -17.66 15.89
N GLY A 229 12.40 -16.69 15.02
CA GLY A 229 13.36 -16.86 13.93
C GLY A 229 12.75 -17.35 12.61
N THR A 230 11.44 -17.64 12.58
CA THR A 230 10.74 -18.15 11.41
C THR A 230 9.86 -17.06 10.78
N ALA A 231 10.14 -16.78 9.51
CA ALA A 231 9.37 -15.88 8.68
C ALA A 231 8.35 -16.69 7.86
N THR A 232 7.06 -16.53 8.17
CA THR A 232 5.98 -17.28 7.51
C THR A 232 5.20 -16.37 6.56
N SER A 233 5.17 -16.72 5.28
CA SER A 233 4.21 -16.19 4.32
C SER A 233 2.95 -17.06 4.32
N ILE A 234 1.77 -16.44 4.37
CA ILE A 234 0.47 -17.12 4.33
C ILE A 234 -0.23 -16.62 3.06
N LYS A 235 -0.53 -17.54 2.14
CA LYS A 235 -1.15 -17.24 0.85
C LYS A 235 -2.31 -18.20 0.61
N SER A 236 -3.35 -17.73 -0.05
CA SER A 236 -4.48 -18.55 -0.47
C SER A 236 -4.63 -18.51 -1.99
N MET A 237 -4.85 -19.66 -2.61
CA MET A 237 -5.14 -19.78 -4.04
C MET A 237 -6.38 -20.65 -4.23
N ASP A 238 -7.43 -20.08 -4.79
CA ASP A 238 -8.60 -20.84 -5.20
C ASP A 238 -8.32 -21.51 -6.55
N LEU A 239 -7.83 -22.75 -6.52
CA LEU A 239 -7.47 -23.50 -7.73
C LEU A 239 -8.68 -23.99 -8.54
N THR A 240 -9.91 -23.66 -8.13
CA THR A 240 -11.12 -23.90 -8.95
C THR A 240 -11.39 -22.80 -9.97
N ALA A 241 -10.73 -21.63 -9.83
CA ALA A 241 -10.96 -20.50 -10.72
C ALA A 241 -10.50 -20.79 -12.17
N PRO A 242 -11.17 -20.24 -13.19
CA PRO A 242 -10.81 -20.44 -14.60
C PRO A 242 -9.34 -20.12 -14.93
N SER A 243 -8.78 -19.11 -14.26
CA SER A 243 -7.38 -18.69 -14.43
C SER A 243 -6.35 -19.74 -14.01
N TRP A 244 -6.74 -20.74 -13.21
CA TRP A 244 -5.87 -21.81 -12.72
C TRP A 244 -6.17 -23.18 -13.34
N GLN A 245 -6.98 -23.25 -14.41
CA GLN A 245 -7.26 -24.50 -15.12
C GLN A 245 -6.01 -25.16 -15.71
N THR A 246 -4.90 -24.42 -15.85
CA THR A 246 -3.61 -24.96 -16.30
C THR A 246 -2.56 -24.99 -15.20
N SER A 247 -1.84 -26.10 -15.08
CA SER A 247 -0.79 -26.28 -14.08
C SER A 247 0.36 -25.27 -14.23
N SER A 248 0.64 -24.80 -15.44
CA SER A 248 1.71 -23.84 -15.72
C SER A 248 1.44 -22.45 -15.12
N ALA A 249 0.20 -21.98 -15.14
CA ALA A 249 -0.19 -20.71 -14.52
C ALA A 249 -0.05 -20.77 -13.00
N ALA A 250 -0.59 -21.83 -12.39
CA ALA A 250 -0.48 -22.03 -10.95
C ALA A 250 0.98 -22.20 -10.49
N ARG A 251 1.77 -22.99 -11.23
CA ARG A 251 3.21 -23.15 -10.98
C ARG A 251 3.94 -21.80 -10.98
N ARG A 252 3.75 -20.97 -12.02
CA ARG A 252 4.40 -19.66 -12.10
C ARG A 252 4.07 -18.82 -10.87
N ARG A 253 2.81 -18.85 -10.43
CA ARG A 253 2.37 -18.09 -9.26
C ARG A 253 2.99 -18.60 -7.95
N VAL A 254 2.99 -19.92 -7.74
CA VAL A 254 3.62 -20.52 -6.55
C VAL A 254 5.12 -20.25 -6.53
N TYR A 255 5.79 -20.31 -7.68
CA TYR A 255 7.22 -20.02 -7.79
C TYR A 255 7.52 -18.56 -7.44
N SER A 256 6.72 -17.62 -7.94
CA SER A 256 6.84 -16.21 -7.55
C SER A 256 6.71 -16.01 -6.03
N PHE A 257 5.77 -16.69 -5.35
CA PHE A 257 5.69 -16.60 -3.89
C PHE A 257 6.91 -17.15 -3.17
N ILE A 258 7.48 -18.24 -3.68
CA ILE A 258 8.71 -18.84 -3.15
C ILE A 258 9.89 -17.90 -3.38
N ASP A 259 10.02 -17.34 -4.58
CA ASP A 259 11.08 -16.41 -4.96
C ASP A 259 11.03 -15.15 -4.09
N ASP A 260 9.85 -14.52 -3.97
CA ASP A 260 9.63 -13.34 -3.12
C ASP A 260 10.04 -13.62 -1.67
N LEU A 261 9.69 -14.79 -1.14
CA LEU A 261 10.04 -15.18 0.22
C LEU A 261 11.53 -15.50 0.36
N SER A 262 12.12 -16.17 -0.61
CA SER A 262 13.55 -16.50 -0.64
C SER A 262 14.42 -15.24 -0.70
N ALA A 263 13.97 -14.19 -1.40
CA ALA A 263 14.65 -12.91 -1.50
C ALA A 263 14.46 -12.01 -0.27
N PHE A 264 13.42 -12.25 0.53
CA PHE A 264 13.11 -11.42 1.70
C PHE A 264 14.19 -11.50 2.79
N GLN A 265 14.81 -10.36 3.14
CA GLN A 265 15.91 -10.32 4.11
C GLN A 265 15.50 -9.85 5.51
N GLY A 266 14.30 -9.30 5.66
CA GLY A 266 13.84 -8.61 6.85
C GLY A 266 13.30 -7.21 6.52
N GLY A 267 12.70 -6.56 7.50
CA GLY A 267 12.10 -5.24 7.38
C GLY A 267 12.15 -4.47 8.69
N THR A 268 11.30 -3.45 8.82
CA THR A 268 11.18 -2.68 10.06
C THR A 268 10.26 -3.38 11.07
N ASP A 269 10.24 -2.87 12.30
CA ASP A 269 9.28 -3.31 13.32
C ASP A 269 7.83 -3.22 12.80
N PRO A 270 6.93 -4.16 13.17
CA PRO A 270 7.09 -5.22 14.18
C PRO A 270 7.70 -6.54 13.67
N GLY A 271 8.24 -6.58 12.45
CA GLY A 271 8.78 -7.82 11.86
C GLY A 271 10.28 -8.03 12.10
N PRO A 272 10.89 -9.02 11.41
CA PRO A 272 12.29 -9.38 11.60
C PRO A 272 13.22 -8.29 11.10
N LYS A 273 14.28 -7.98 11.86
CA LYS A 273 15.39 -7.17 11.34
C LYS A 273 16.22 -8.00 10.36
N ILE A 274 17.00 -7.30 9.54
CA ILE A 274 17.91 -7.94 8.58
C ILE A 274 18.87 -8.87 9.31
N GLY A 275 18.91 -10.15 8.88
CA GLY A 275 19.76 -11.19 9.47
C GLY A 275 19.15 -11.97 10.65
N GLU A 276 17.94 -11.63 11.11
CA GLU A 276 17.27 -12.38 12.19
C GLU A 276 16.56 -13.64 11.69
N ILE A 277 16.25 -13.71 10.39
CA ILE A 277 15.52 -14.81 9.75
C ILE A 277 16.40 -16.06 9.68
N ARG A 278 16.01 -17.11 10.40
CA ARG A 278 16.67 -18.42 10.39
C ARG A 278 15.98 -19.42 9.48
N GLN A 279 14.66 -19.31 9.37
CA GLN A 279 13.83 -20.21 8.58
C GLN A 279 12.76 -19.42 7.85
N LYS A 280 12.42 -19.89 6.65
CA LYS A 280 11.38 -19.32 5.79
C LYS A 280 10.36 -20.38 5.48
N GLN A 281 9.09 -20.06 5.67
CA GLN A 281 7.99 -20.99 5.46
C GLN A 281 6.90 -20.32 4.62
N LEU A 282 6.45 -20.97 3.56
CA LEU A 282 5.28 -20.60 2.79
C LEU A 282 4.15 -21.56 3.14
N VAL A 283 3.09 -21.05 3.75
CA VAL A 283 1.83 -21.77 3.92
C VAL A 283 0.90 -21.39 2.77
N LEU A 284 0.69 -22.33 1.85
CA LEU A 284 -0.21 -22.18 0.71
C LEU A 284 -1.53 -22.89 1.02
N ILE A 285 -2.60 -22.12 1.07
CA ILE A 285 -3.95 -22.60 1.39
C ILE A 285 -4.73 -22.76 0.09
N ILE A 286 -5.31 -23.94 -0.11
CA ILE A 286 -6.09 -24.29 -1.29
C ILE A 286 -7.41 -24.96 -0.88
N PRO A 287 -8.47 -24.88 -1.70
CA PRO A 287 -9.71 -25.61 -1.43
C PRO A 287 -9.52 -27.13 -1.55
N HIS A 288 -10.40 -27.89 -0.90
CA HIS A 288 -10.41 -29.36 -1.02
C HIS A 288 -10.79 -29.79 -2.43
N ASN A 289 -11.79 -29.16 -3.03
CA ASN A 289 -12.06 -29.27 -4.46
C ASN A 289 -11.06 -28.37 -5.21
N HIS A 290 -10.10 -28.97 -5.89
CA HIS A 290 -9.07 -28.29 -6.67
C HIS A 290 -9.01 -28.87 -8.08
N ALA A 291 -8.34 -28.15 -8.99
CA ALA A 291 -8.17 -28.62 -10.35
C ALA A 291 -7.48 -30.00 -10.41
N GLU A 292 -7.95 -30.86 -11.32
CA GLU A 292 -7.50 -32.26 -11.44
C GLU A 292 -5.99 -32.42 -11.67
N TRP A 293 -5.33 -31.40 -12.24
CA TRP A 293 -3.90 -31.44 -12.51
C TRP A 293 -3.04 -31.37 -11.25
N LEU A 294 -3.58 -30.95 -10.10
CA LEU A 294 -2.82 -30.87 -8.84
C LEU A 294 -2.70 -32.26 -8.20
N ASP A 295 -1.70 -32.99 -8.67
CA ASP A 295 -1.37 -34.32 -8.19
C ASP A 295 -0.15 -34.32 -7.24
N SER A 296 0.23 -35.51 -6.77
CA SER A 296 1.38 -35.67 -5.87
C SER A 296 2.71 -35.31 -6.56
N SER A 297 2.81 -35.44 -7.89
CA SER A 297 4.03 -35.10 -8.63
C SER A 297 4.22 -33.58 -8.70
N THR A 298 3.15 -32.83 -8.95
CA THR A 298 3.15 -31.36 -8.98
C THR A 298 3.49 -30.78 -7.61
N VAL A 299 2.88 -31.32 -6.54
CA VAL A 299 3.20 -30.89 -5.16
C VAL A 299 4.66 -31.18 -4.81
N SER A 300 5.19 -32.33 -5.25
CA SER A 300 6.60 -32.69 -5.03
C SER A 300 7.53 -31.75 -5.79
N GLU A 301 7.19 -31.39 -7.04
CA GLU A 301 7.95 -30.42 -7.81
C GLU A 301 8.04 -29.06 -7.09
N TRP A 302 6.91 -28.52 -6.64
CA TRP A 302 6.89 -27.24 -5.93
C TRP A 302 7.67 -27.29 -4.61
N THR A 303 7.56 -28.40 -3.88
CA THR A 303 8.29 -28.62 -2.62
C THR A 303 9.79 -28.71 -2.84
N ASN A 304 10.22 -29.39 -3.91
CA ASN A 304 11.63 -29.49 -4.29
C ASN A 304 12.20 -28.12 -4.69
N TYR A 305 11.44 -27.34 -5.47
CA TYR A 305 11.82 -25.99 -5.84
C TYR A 305 11.97 -25.08 -4.63
N ALA A 306 11.00 -25.09 -3.71
CA ALA A 306 11.05 -24.33 -2.46
C ALA A 306 12.25 -24.71 -1.60
N SER A 307 12.48 -26.03 -1.44
CA SER A 307 13.60 -26.55 -0.66
C SER A 307 14.96 -26.13 -1.23
N GLY A 308 15.10 -26.09 -2.56
CA GLY A 308 16.30 -25.59 -3.24
C GLY A 308 16.61 -24.12 -2.94
N LEU A 309 15.61 -23.33 -2.54
CA LEU A 309 15.74 -21.92 -2.16
C LEU A 309 15.68 -21.71 -0.63
N ASN A 310 15.83 -22.78 0.16
CA ASN A 310 15.74 -22.76 1.63
C ASN A 310 14.39 -22.23 2.15
N VAL A 311 13.30 -22.51 1.42
CA VAL A 311 11.93 -22.20 1.81
C VAL A 311 11.18 -23.51 2.05
N GLU A 312 10.54 -23.65 3.21
CA GLU A 312 9.64 -24.75 3.51
C GLU A 312 8.25 -24.46 2.93
N LEU A 313 7.80 -25.23 1.94
CA LEU A 313 6.43 -25.14 1.42
C LEU A 313 5.51 -26.10 2.19
N LYS A 314 4.43 -25.55 2.78
CA LYS A 314 3.36 -26.30 3.42
C LYS A 314 2.05 -26.03 2.69
N ILE A 315 1.49 -27.06 2.05
CA ILE A 315 0.16 -26.97 1.45
C ILE A 315 -0.89 -27.35 2.50
N SER A 316 -1.85 -26.48 2.72
CA SER A 316 -2.98 -26.69 3.63
C SER A 316 -4.28 -26.71 2.83
N ARG A 317 -5.07 -27.76 2.99
CA ARG A 317 -6.40 -27.85 2.36
C ARG A 317 -7.45 -27.36 3.34
N TYR A 318 -8.36 -26.50 2.89
CA TYR A 318 -9.39 -25.89 3.73
C TYR A 318 -10.68 -25.66 2.94
N GLY A 319 -11.84 -26.10 3.46
CA GLY A 319 -13.16 -25.88 2.85
C GLY A 319 -13.30 -26.33 1.39
N GLU A 320 -14.42 -26.02 0.75
CA GLU A 320 -14.67 -26.19 -0.68
C GLU A 320 -15.05 -24.86 -1.33
N SER A 321 -14.55 -24.58 -2.53
CA SER A 321 -14.92 -23.42 -3.33
C SER A 321 -16.01 -23.78 -4.33
N MET A 322 -17.22 -23.26 -4.12
CA MET A 322 -18.34 -23.42 -5.06
C MET A 322 -18.45 -22.26 -6.06
N ARG A 323 -17.56 -21.27 -5.97
CA ARG A 323 -17.64 -19.99 -6.68
C ARG A 323 -17.71 -20.11 -8.21
N TYR A 324 -17.04 -21.11 -8.76
CA TYR A 324 -16.88 -21.30 -10.19
C TYR A 324 -17.50 -22.61 -10.71
N GLN A 325 -18.27 -23.30 -9.87
CA GLN A 325 -19.00 -24.48 -10.32
C GLN A 325 -20.25 -24.06 -11.10
N PRO A 326 -20.59 -24.73 -12.21
CA PRO A 326 -21.85 -24.50 -12.89
C PRO A 326 -23.00 -24.85 -11.94
N GLU A 327 -24.01 -23.97 -11.83
CA GLU A 327 -25.24 -24.27 -11.10
C GLU A 327 -25.78 -25.62 -11.58
N GLN A 328 -26.00 -26.55 -10.64
CA GLN A 328 -26.68 -27.79 -10.99
C GLN A 328 -28.10 -27.43 -11.43
N PRO A 329 -28.53 -27.85 -12.63
CA PRO A 329 -29.93 -27.68 -13.01
C PRO A 329 -30.78 -28.58 -12.10
N ASP A 330 -31.75 -27.97 -11.42
CA ASP A 330 -32.81 -28.64 -10.65
C ASP A 330 -33.60 -29.67 -11.47
#